data_AF-A0A538SKC3-F1
#
_entry.id   AF-A0A538SKC3-F1
#
_cell.length_a   1.000
_cell.length_b   1.000
_cell.length_c   1.000
_cell.angle_alpha   90.00
_cell.angle_beta   90.00
_cell.angle_gamma   90.00
#
_symmetry.space_group_name_H-M   'P 1'
#
loop_
_entity.id
_entity.type
_entity.pdbx_description
1 polymer ?
#
loop_
_entity_poly.entity_id
_entity_poly.type
_entity_poly.pdbx_seq_one_letter_code
_entity_poly.pdbx_strand_id
1 'polypeptide(L)' 'MTAPRRVSSGSPYEPRIGFSRAVRVGSRVLVSGTAPVWPNGSCDPDPEVQAQRCLEIILGALREAGAGPEHVAVVE' A
#
# COMPACT_ATOMS: atom_id res chain seq x y z
N MET A 1 -10.39 18.43 13.41
CA MET A 1 -10.01 17.46 12.38
C MET A 1 -8.82 16.65 12.90
N THR A 2 -8.89 15.32 12.89
CA THR A 2 -7.76 14.48 13.34
C THR A 2 -6.64 14.52 12.31
N ALA A 3 -5.39 14.66 12.77
CA ALA A 3 -4.23 14.64 11.89
C ALA A 3 -4.15 13.30 11.12
N PRO A 4 -3.75 13.30 9.84
CA PRO A 4 -3.62 12.08 9.05
C PRO A 4 -2.53 11.19 9.63
N ARG A 5 -2.82 9.89 9.79
CA ARG A 5 -1.79 8.87 10.09
C ARG A 5 -1.27 8.31 8.78
N ARG A 6 0.05 8.35 8.58
CA ARG A 6 0.72 7.83 7.40
C ARG A 6 1.35 6.47 7.71
N VAL A 7 1.29 5.57 6.74
CA VAL A 7 2.05 4.31 6.68
C VAL A 7 3.15 4.51 5.64
N SER A 8 4.39 4.22 6.01
CA SER A 8 5.54 4.28 5.08
C SER A 8 5.83 2.88 4.54
N SER A 9 6.21 2.77 3.27
CA SER A 9 6.71 1.52 2.70
C SER A 9 8.22 1.38 2.78
N GLY A 10 8.94 2.43 3.19
CA GLY A 10 10.40 2.50 3.02
C GLY A 10 10.84 2.57 1.55
N SER A 11 9.94 2.98 0.64
CA SER A 11 10.31 3.11 -0.78
C SER A 11 11.24 4.31 -0.95
N PRO A 12 12.33 4.19 -1.72
CA PRO A 12 13.26 5.30 -1.97
C PRO A 12 12.58 6.46 -2.72
N TYR A 13 11.41 6.22 -3.32
CA TYR A 13 10.63 7.24 -3.99
C TYR A 13 9.79 8.08 -3.01
N GLU A 14 9.44 7.58 -1.81
CA GLU A 14 8.64 8.32 -0.83
C GLU A 14 9.20 9.73 -0.54
N PRO A 15 10.50 9.90 -0.22
CA PRO A 15 11.08 11.23 0.00
C PRO A 15 11.33 12.02 -1.29
N ARG A 16 11.39 11.37 -2.46
CA ARG A 16 11.74 12.02 -3.75
C ARG A 16 10.54 12.61 -4.47
N ILE A 17 9.43 11.87 -4.49
CA ILE A 17 8.20 12.27 -5.20
C ILE A 17 7.03 12.58 -4.25
N GLY A 18 7.21 12.36 -2.95
CA GLY A 18 6.26 12.80 -1.92
C GLY A 18 5.00 11.95 -1.84
N PHE A 19 5.12 10.65 -1.56
CA PHE A 19 3.96 9.78 -1.32
C PHE A 19 4.11 8.97 -0.02
N SER A 20 3.04 8.29 0.38
CA SER A 20 3.01 7.35 1.51
C SER A 20 2.30 6.08 1.07
N ARG A 21 2.72 4.90 1.56
CA ARG A 21 2.05 3.62 1.27
C ARG A 21 0.54 3.66 1.49
N ALA A 22 0.13 4.19 2.64
CA ALA A 22 -1.27 4.44 2.95
C ALA A 22 -1.43 5.65 3.86
N VAL A 23 -2.61 6.27 3.80
CA VAL A 23 -2.99 7.36 4.69
C VAL A 23 -4.35 7.06 5.29
N ARG A 24 -4.44 7.11 6.63
CA ARG A 24 -5.71 7.04 7.36
C ARG A 24 -6.15 8.43 7.79
N VAL A 25 -7.37 8.78 7.41
CA VAL A 25 -8.04 10.03 7.80
C VAL A 25 -9.46 9.72 8.22
N GLY A 26 -9.74 9.89 9.52
CA GLY A 26 -11.02 9.46 10.09
C GLY A 26 -11.25 7.96 9.90
N SER A 27 -12.36 7.60 9.25
CA SER A 27 -12.74 6.21 8.92
C SER A 27 -12.21 5.72 7.57
N ARG A 28 -11.57 6.58 6.76
CA ARG A 28 -11.07 6.21 5.44
C ARG A 28 -9.60 5.84 5.50
N VAL A 29 -9.24 4.80 4.75
CA VAL A 29 -7.86 4.43 4.44
C VAL A 29 -7.69 4.49 2.93
N LEU A 30 -6.75 5.30 2.46
CA LEU A 30 -6.37 5.37 1.06
C LEU A 30 -5.01 4.70 0.91
N VAL A 31 -4.93 3.68 0.06
CA VAL A 31 -3.68 2.96 -0.26
C VAL A 31 -3.21 3.46 -1.62
N SER A 32 -1.92 3.80 -1.73
CA SER A 32 -1.35 4.21 -3.01
C SER A 32 -1.26 3.05 -4.00
N GLY A 33 -1.17 3.40 -5.29
CA GLY A 33 -0.88 2.44 -6.36
C GLY A 33 0.32 1.56 -6.00
N THR A 34 0.16 0.26 -6.19
CA THR A 34 1.11 -0.74 -5.70
C THR A 34 1.71 -1.50 -6.86
N ALA A 35 3.03 -1.40 -7.02
CA ALA A 35 3.81 -2.23 -7.93
C ALA A 35 4.27 -3.52 -7.23
N PRO A 36 4.46 -4.62 -7.98
CA PRO A 36 4.85 -5.93 -7.45
C PRO A 36 6.36 -5.99 -7.18
N VAL A 37 6.84 -5.22 -6.20
CA VAL A 37 8.28 -5.11 -5.90
C VAL A 37 8.65 -5.99 -4.69
N TRP A 38 9.70 -6.79 -4.85
CA TRP A 38 10.29 -7.60 -3.78
C TRP A 38 11.28 -6.77 -2.93
N PRO A 39 11.63 -7.22 -1.71
CA PRO A 39 12.55 -6.47 -0.84
C PRO A 39 13.92 -6.14 -1.45
N ASN A 40 14.40 -6.97 -2.38
CA ASN A 40 15.63 -6.77 -3.14
C ASN A 40 15.45 -5.85 -4.38
N GLY A 41 14.24 -5.32 -4.61
CA GLY A 41 13.90 -4.50 -5.77
C GLY A 41 13.53 -5.28 -7.04
N SER A 42 13.56 -6.62 -7.03
CA SER A 42 13.17 -7.41 -8.20
C SER A 42 11.65 -7.41 -8.42
N CYS A 43 11.26 -7.82 -9.62
CA CYS A 43 9.88 -8.09 -10.02
C CYS A 43 9.87 -9.46 -10.71
N ASP A 44 8.95 -10.34 -10.31
CA ASP A 44 8.77 -11.65 -10.94
C ASP A 44 8.24 -11.49 -12.37
N PRO A 45 8.66 -12.28 -13.37
CA PRO A 45 8.13 -12.18 -14.74
C PRO A 45 6.69 -12.67 -14.88
N ASP A 46 6.16 -13.47 -13.95
CA ASP A 46 4.81 -14.02 -14.01
C ASP A 46 3.74 -13.00 -13.54
N PRO A 47 2.77 -12.63 -14.40
CA PRO A 47 1.69 -11.71 -14.02
C PRO A 47 0.81 -12.16 -12.86
N GLU A 48 0.60 -13.48 -12.68
CA GLU A 48 -0.19 -14.01 -11.57
C GLU A 48 0.54 -13.77 -10.24
N VAL A 49 1.84 -14.07 -10.21
CA VAL A 49 2.72 -13.85 -9.05
C VAL A 49 2.81 -12.34 -8.74
N GLN A 50 2.88 -11.50 -9.78
CA GLN A 50 2.84 -10.05 -9.62
C GLN A 50 1.53 -9.57 -8.97
N ALA A 51 0.38 -10.03 -9.46
CA ALA A 51 -0.91 -9.66 -8.92
C ALA A 51 -1.04 -10.05 -7.44
N GLN A 52 -0.65 -11.29 -7.10
CA GLN A 52 -0.62 -11.75 -5.72
C GLN A 52 0.30 -10.87 -4.87
N ARG A 53 1.49 -10.54 -5.37
CA ARG A 53 2.44 -9.68 -4.67
C ARG A 53 1.87 -8.29 -4.38
N CYS A 54 1.16 -7.69 -5.34
CA CYS A 54 0.49 -6.41 -5.12
C CYS A 54 -0.54 -6.50 -3.99
N LEU A 55 -1.37 -7.54 -3.99
CA LEU A 55 -2.38 -7.77 -2.96
C LEU A 55 -1.75 -7.97 -1.59
N GLU A 56 -0.68 -8.75 -1.47
CA GLU A 56 0.05 -8.93 -0.21
C GLU A 56 0.50 -7.60 0.40
N ILE A 57 1.08 -6.73 -0.43
CA ILE A 57 1.58 -5.42 0.00
C ILE A 57 0.41 -4.51 0.41
N ILE A 58 -0.68 -4.48 -0.38
CA ILE A 58 -1.89 -3.69 -0.08
C ILE A 58 -2.49 -4.14 1.25
N LEU A 59 -2.67 -5.45 1.45
CA LEU A 59 -3.24 -6.00 2.69
C LEU A 59 -2.33 -5.75 3.89
N GLY A 60 -1.01 -5.77 3.71
CA GLY A 60 -0.05 -5.35 4.73
C GLY A 60 -0.25 -3.90 5.16
N ALA A 61 -0.40 -2.99 4.18
CA ALA A 61 -0.64 -1.57 4.42
C ALA A 61 -1.97 -1.30 5.13
N LEU A 62 -3.05 -1.98 4.71
CA LEU A 62 -4.35 -1.89 5.36
C LEU A 62 -4.27 -2.33 6.82
N ARG A 63 -3.61 -3.46 7.09
CA ARG A 63 -3.44 -3.99 8.45
C ARG A 63 -2.69 -3.01 9.34
N GLU A 64 -1.61 -2.43 8.85
CA GLU A 64 -0.86 -1.42 9.59
C GLU A 64 -1.70 -0.15 9.84
N ALA A 65 -2.57 0.22 8.91
CA ALA A 65 -3.54 1.30 9.09
C ALA A 65 -4.72 0.94 10.01
N GLY A 66 -4.84 -0.31 10.47
CA GLY A 66 -5.93 -0.78 11.32
C GLY A 66 -7.20 -1.14 10.55
N ALA A 67 -7.07 -1.60 9.31
CA ALA A 67 -8.14 -2.09 8.44
C ALA A 67 -7.82 -3.49 7.88
N GLY A 68 -8.83 -4.16 7.33
CA GLY A 68 -8.74 -5.51 6.75
C GLY A 68 -9.32 -5.60 5.33
N PRO A 69 -9.13 -6.74 4.62
CA PRO A 69 -9.67 -6.95 3.27
C PRO A 69 -11.18 -6.72 3.17
N GLU A 70 -11.94 -7.06 4.20
CA GLU A 70 -13.39 -6.87 4.29
C GLU A 70 -13.83 -5.40 4.26
N HIS A 71 -12.88 -4.46 4.43
CA HIS A 71 -13.13 -3.03 4.38
C HIS A 71 -12.84 -2.42 3.00
N VAL A 72 -12.39 -3.21 2.02
CA VAL A 72 -12.12 -2.73 0.66
C VAL A 72 -13.44 -2.50 -0.06
N ALA A 73 -13.75 -1.23 -0.31
CA ALA A 73 -15.01 -0.82 -0.96
C ALA A 73 -14.84 -0.42 -2.44
N VAL A 74 -13.61 -0.08 -2.87
CA VAL A 74 -13.31 0.38 -4.24
C VAL A 74 -11.86 0.04 -4.60
N VAL A 75 -11.62 -0.26 -5.88
CA VAL A 75 -10.30 -0.41 -6.51
C VAL A 75 -10.34 0.38 -7.81
N GLU A 76 -9.40 1.31 -8.00
CA GLU A 76 -9.30 2.18 -9.19
C GLU A 76 -7.97 2.00 -9.92
#